data_AF-A0A929PG38-F1
#
_entry.id   AF-A0A929PG38-F1
#
_cell.length_a   1.000
_cell.length_b   1.000
_cell.length_c   1.000
_cell.angle_alpha   90.00
_cell.angle_beta   90.00
_cell.angle_gamma   90.00
#
_symmetry.space_group_name_H-M   'P 1'
#
loop_
_entity.id
_entity.type
_entity.pdbx_description
1 polymer ?
#
loop_
_entity_poly.entity_id
_entity_poly.type
_entity_poly.pdbx_seq_one_letter_code
_entity_poly.pdbx_strand_id
1 'polypeptide(L)'
;SSIDWRRYGLDQPSGKGIPTGPAIFFAHLSSTLIPFTSESKEAIADIPEIENEIKLAFRECARKVQRHIHKKVRRKKTREKFDLITKILPEIAKKSASMLNKPVPSLNEVITKIMDVVWIEDLIEYEKISGKSVQTTLLEDALEEHKEGIITKSNIMVVNYMRKPQKFNLYVVIPEDAIVGTVTPEPTRIASNYIKWNLDSIHPTGKIDVHFELAGLGKGD
;
A
#
# COMPACT_ATOMS: atom_id res chain seq x y z
N SER A 1 -7.21 8.16 32.11
CA SER A 1 -6.22 7.48 31.24
C SER A 1 -4.80 7.88 31.57
N SER A 2 -4.00 6.93 32.07
CA SER A 2 -2.60 7.11 32.47
C SER A 2 -1.57 6.74 31.39
N ILE A 3 -2.00 6.53 30.14
CA ILE A 3 -1.12 6.18 29.01
C ILE A 3 -0.75 7.46 28.25
N ASP A 4 0.55 7.65 28.01
CA ASP A 4 1.11 8.75 27.21
C ASP A 4 1.14 8.34 25.74
N TRP A 5 0.15 8.80 24.97
CA TRP A 5 -0.10 8.37 23.60
C TRP A 5 0.85 9.02 22.58
N ARG A 6 1.48 10.14 22.95
CA ARG A 6 2.49 10.86 22.14
C ARG A 6 3.67 9.98 21.79
N ARG A 7 4.06 9.10 22.73
CA ARG A 7 5.14 8.12 22.52
C ARG A 7 4.82 7.14 21.40
N TYR A 8 3.54 6.93 21.09
CA TYR A 8 3.08 6.02 20.04
C TYR A 8 2.73 6.73 18.72
N GLY A 9 2.98 8.04 18.62
CA GLY A 9 2.73 8.83 17.41
C GLY A 9 1.30 9.35 17.27
N LEU A 10 0.50 9.30 18.34
CA LEU A 10 -0.81 9.96 18.41
C LEU A 10 -0.68 11.31 19.10
N ASP A 11 -1.48 12.29 18.68
CA ASP A 11 -1.47 13.60 19.32
C ASP A 11 -2.24 13.57 20.66
N GLN A 12 -1.73 14.29 21.65
CA GLN A 12 -2.34 14.38 22.98
C GLN A 12 -1.95 15.72 23.63
N PRO A 13 -2.65 16.82 23.31
CA PRO A 13 -2.26 18.17 23.68
C PRO A 13 -2.08 18.38 25.20
N SER A 14 -2.99 17.81 26.01
CA SER A 14 -2.98 17.97 27.47
C SER A 14 -2.11 16.95 28.21
N GLY A 15 -1.44 16.02 27.50
CA GLY A 15 -0.58 14.98 28.08
C GLY A 15 -1.27 13.96 29.01
N LYS A 16 -2.57 14.14 29.28
CA LYS A 16 -3.44 13.25 30.04
C LYS A 16 -4.75 13.07 29.27
N GLY A 17 -5.39 11.91 29.45
CA GLY A 17 -6.67 11.62 28.81
C GLY A 17 -6.54 10.81 27.50
N ILE A 18 -7.52 10.95 26.63
CA ILE A 18 -7.64 10.22 25.36
C ILE A 18 -6.86 11.01 24.29
N PRO A 19 -6.17 10.35 23.34
CA PRO A 19 -5.49 11.06 22.26
C PRO A 19 -6.50 11.72 21.33
N THR A 20 -6.11 12.83 20.72
CA THR A 20 -6.91 13.56 19.73
C THR A 20 -6.51 13.13 18.33
N GLY A 21 -7.47 12.72 17.51
CA GLY A 21 -7.25 12.32 16.12
C GLY A 21 -8.17 11.18 15.67
N PRO A 22 -8.04 10.72 14.41
CA PRO A 22 -8.82 9.61 13.86
C PRO A 22 -8.32 8.28 14.43
N ALA A 23 -8.72 7.97 15.66
CA ALA A 23 -8.40 6.73 16.34
C ALA A 23 -9.64 6.16 17.03
N ILE A 24 -9.87 4.86 16.87
CA ILE A 24 -10.92 4.12 17.54
C ILE A 24 -10.25 3.12 18.47
N PHE A 25 -10.66 3.12 19.74
CA PHE A 25 -10.22 2.15 20.73
C PHE A 25 -11.37 1.20 21.00
N PHE A 26 -11.07 -0.09 20.94
CA PHE A 26 -12.03 -1.15 21.24
C PHE A 26 -11.39 -2.10 22.24
N ALA A 27 -12.11 -2.41 23.31
CA ALA A 27 -11.71 -3.39 24.31
C ALA A 27 -12.89 -4.33 24.56
N HIS A 28 -12.59 -5.63 24.61
CA HIS A 28 -13.55 -6.65 24.96
C HIS A 28 -13.07 -7.33 26.25
N LEU A 29 -13.91 -7.33 27.27
CA LEU A 29 -13.67 -8.01 28.54
C LEU A 29 -14.64 -9.19 28.65
N SER A 30 -14.12 -10.38 28.89
CA SER A 30 -14.91 -11.60 29.08
C SER A 30 -14.45 -12.31 30.35
N SER A 31 -15.39 -12.60 31.24
CA SER A 31 -15.18 -13.32 32.50
C SER A 31 -16.46 -14.06 32.88
N THR A 32 -16.36 -15.09 33.74
CA THR A 32 -17.53 -15.75 34.33
C THR A 32 -18.33 -14.78 35.22
N LEU A 33 -17.64 -13.84 35.85
CA LEU A 33 -18.22 -12.74 36.63
C LEU A 33 -17.51 -11.44 36.25
N ILE A 34 -18.28 -10.49 35.69
CA ILE A 34 -17.78 -9.15 35.35
C ILE A 34 -18.23 -8.19 36.47
N PRO A 35 -17.30 -7.44 37.07
CA PRO A 35 -17.64 -6.48 38.12
C PRO A 35 -18.19 -5.20 37.48
N PHE A 36 -19.49 -4.99 37.56
CA PHE A 36 -20.14 -3.76 37.07
C PHE A 36 -20.29 -2.74 38.20
N THR A 37 -20.26 -1.45 37.84
CA THR A 37 -20.51 -0.33 38.78
C THR A 37 -21.98 -0.19 39.16
N SER A 38 -22.88 -0.56 38.25
CA SER A 38 -24.34 -0.51 38.42
C SER A 38 -25.00 -1.78 37.90
N GLU A 39 -26.22 -2.05 38.37
CA GLU A 39 -27.03 -3.19 37.93
C GLU A 39 -27.39 -3.12 36.44
N SER A 40 -27.42 -1.91 35.86
CA SER A 40 -27.67 -1.66 34.44
C SER A 40 -26.54 -2.14 33.53
N LYS A 41 -25.38 -2.54 34.09
CA LYS A 41 -24.21 -3.09 33.36
C LYS A 41 -23.60 -2.16 32.30
N GLU A 42 -23.69 -0.85 32.50
CA GLU A 42 -23.18 0.14 31.54
C GLU A 42 -21.68 0.44 31.68
N ALA A 43 -21.12 0.26 32.89
CA ALA A 43 -19.71 0.51 33.17
C ALA A 43 -19.12 -0.54 34.10
N ILE A 44 -17.84 -0.87 33.87
CA ILE A 44 -17.05 -1.83 34.65
C ILE A 44 -16.44 -1.11 35.85
N ALA A 45 -16.38 -1.78 37.00
CA ALA A 45 -15.76 -1.24 38.21
C ALA A 45 -14.24 -1.10 38.08
N ASP A 46 -13.67 -0.12 38.78
CA ASP A 46 -12.24 0.21 38.75
C ASP A 46 -11.39 -0.79 39.57
N ILE A 47 -11.31 -2.04 39.08
CA ILE A 47 -10.46 -3.07 39.68
C ILE A 47 -9.03 -2.93 39.15
N PRO A 48 -8.01 -2.74 40.02
CA PRO A 48 -6.63 -2.50 39.61
C PRO A 48 -6.06 -3.59 38.69
N GLU A 49 -6.38 -4.86 38.93
CA GLU A 49 -5.92 -5.99 38.12
C GLU A 49 -6.45 -5.89 36.68
N ILE A 50 -7.75 -5.62 36.52
CA ILE A 50 -8.40 -5.47 35.21
C ILE A 50 -7.86 -4.22 34.50
N GLU A 51 -7.75 -3.10 35.21
CA GLU A 51 -7.25 -1.84 34.64
C GLU A 51 -5.80 -1.98 34.15
N ASN A 52 -4.96 -2.67 34.91
CA ASN A 52 -3.57 -2.92 34.54
C ASN A 52 -3.46 -3.82 33.30
N GLU A 53 -4.27 -4.88 33.22
CA GLU A 53 -4.27 -5.77 32.06
C GLU A 53 -4.74 -5.05 30.79
N ILE A 54 -5.81 -4.26 30.89
CA ILE A 54 -6.30 -3.42 29.79
C ILE A 54 -5.22 -2.43 29.34
N LYS A 55 -4.50 -1.80 30.27
CA LYS A 55 -3.38 -0.91 29.94
C LYS A 55 -2.26 -1.63 29.20
N LEU A 56 -1.92 -2.85 29.60
CA LEU A 56 -0.88 -3.66 28.93
C LEU A 56 -1.30 -4.04 27.51
N ALA A 57 -2.54 -4.51 27.34
CA ALA A 57 -3.11 -4.85 26.04
C ALA A 57 -3.08 -3.64 25.09
N PHE A 58 -3.54 -2.46 25.55
CA PHE A 58 -3.49 -1.24 24.75
C PHE A 58 -2.06 -0.81 24.41
N ARG A 59 -1.09 -0.96 25.33
CA ARG A 59 0.32 -0.64 25.04
C ARG A 59 0.89 -1.55 23.95
N GLU A 60 0.50 -2.82 23.91
CA GLU A 60 0.93 -3.71 22.84
C GLU A 60 0.38 -3.28 21.48
N CYS A 61 -0.93 -2.99 21.40
CA CYS A 61 -1.54 -2.47 20.18
C CYS A 61 -0.95 -1.11 19.78
N ALA A 62 -0.70 -0.22 20.74
CA ALA A 62 -0.10 1.08 20.49
C ALA A 62 1.31 0.97 19.86
N ARG A 63 2.13 -0.01 20.26
CA ARG A 63 3.41 -0.29 19.60
C ARG A 63 3.24 -0.74 18.14
N LYS A 64 2.20 -1.52 17.83
CA LYS A 64 1.87 -1.93 16.44
C LYS A 64 1.48 -0.70 15.60
N VAL A 65 0.62 0.17 16.15
CA VAL A 65 0.21 1.43 15.52
C VAL A 65 1.39 2.36 15.30
N GLN A 66 2.26 2.54 16.30
CA GLN A 66 3.46 3.37 16.19
C GLN A 66 4.35 2.94 15.01
N ARG A 67 4.60 1.63 14.85
CA ARG A 67 5.36 1.11 13.71
C ARG A 67 4.70 1.45 12.37
N HIS A 68 3.37 1.34 12.30
CA HIS A 68 2.62 1.71 11.11
C HIS A 68 2.73 3.20 10.80
N ILE A 69 2.52 4.08 11.79
CA ILE A 69 2.63 5.53 11.64
C ILE A 69 4.05 5.91 11.18
N HIS A 70 5.09 5.38 11.83
CA HIS A 70 6.47 5.62 11.42
C HIS A 70 6.74 5.14 9.98
N LYS A 71 6.22 3.98 9.58
CA LYS A 71 6.32 3.49 8.20
C LYS A 71 5.64 4.44 7.21
N LYS A 72 4.46 4.97 7.54
CA LYS A 72 3.71 5.93 6.72
C LYS A 72 4.48 7.25 6.57
N VAL A 73 4.98 7.81 7.68
CA VAL A 73 5.78 9.06 7.67
C VAL A 73 7.07 8.87 6.87
N ARG A 74 7.78 7.75 7.07
CA ARG A 74 8.99 7.42 6.31
C ARG A 74 8.70 7.33 4.82
N ARG A 75 7.63 6.63 4.41
CA ARG A 75 7.19 6.55 3.01
C ARG A 75 6.93 7.92 2.41
N LYS A 76 6.22 8.81 3.12
CA LYS A 76 5.93 10.18 2.66
C LYS A 76 7.23 10.97 2.44
N LYS A 77 8.12 10.99 3.43
CA LYS A 77 9.43 11.68 3.33
C LYS A 77 10.29 11.13 2.19
N THR A 78 10.29 9.81 1.98
CA THR A 78 11.01 9.18 0.86
C THR A 78 10.42 9.59 -0.49
N ARG A 79 9.10 9.67 -0.62
CA ARG A 79 8.43 10.17 -1.84
C ARG A 79 8.77 11.62 -2.12
N GLU A 80 8.63 12.50 -1.13
CA GLU A 80 8.99 13.92 -1.23
C GLU A 80 10.46 14.11 -1.63
N LYS A 81 11.37 13.33 -1.03
CA LYS A 81 12.79 13.32 -1.39
C LYS A 81 13.03 12.89 -2.84
N PHE A 82 12.34 11.84 -3.30
CA PHE A 82 12.46 11.36 -4.68
C PHE A 82 11.99 12.42 -5.67
N ASP A 83 10.81 12.98 -5.47
CA ASP A 83 10.21 14.00 -6.34
C ASP A 83 11.13 15.23 -6.46
N LEU A 84 11.73 15.65 -5.34
CA LEU A 84 12.70 16.73 -5.29
C LEU A 84 13.98 16.41 -6.09
N ILE A 85 14.54 15.21 -5.91
CA ILE A 85 15.77 14.78 -6.60
C ILE A 85 15.52 14.68 -8.11
N THR A 86 14.42 14.07 -8.52
CA THR A 86 14.03 13.92 -9.94
C THR A 86 13.92 15.27 -10.64
N LYS A 87 13.44 16.31 -9.93
CA LYS A 87 13.34 17.67 -10.48
C LYS A 87 14.68 18.43 -10.48
N ILE A 88 15.44 18.36 -9.40
CA ILE A 88 16.61 19.23 -9.19
C ILE A 88 17.88 18.65 -9.81
N LEU A 89 18.10 17.34 -9.71
CA LEU A 89 19.37 16.71 -10.09
C LEU A 89 19.69 16.86 -11.60
N PRO A 90 18.73 16.70 -12.54
CA PRO A 90 18.99 16.93 -13.96
C PRO A 90 19.38 18.38 -14.29
N GLU A 91 18.73 19.35 -13.63
CA GLU A 91 19.01 20.77 -13.84
C GLU A 91 20.41 21.15 -13.33
N ILE A 92 20.81 20.63 -12.17
CA ILE A 92 22.19 20.80 -11.66
C ILE A 92 23.18 20.21 -12.66
N ALA A 93 22.95 18.98 -13.11
CA ALA A 93 23.84 18.29 -14.03
C ALA A 93 24.01 19.04 -15.35
N LYS A 94 22.92 19.54 -15.93
CA LYS A 94 22.91 20.34 -17.16
C LYS A 94 23.68 21.66 -16.98
N LYS A 95 23.45 22.38 -15.88
CA LYS A 95 24.12 23.65 -15.61
C LYS A 95 25.62 23.47 -15.35
N SER A 96 26.01 22.48 -14.55
CA SER A 96 27.42 22.16 -14.31
C SER A 96 28.15 21.71 -15.57
N ALA A 97 27.50 20.88 -16.40
CA ALA A 97 28.01 20.45 -17.68
C ALA A 97 28.23 21.63 -18.64
N SER A 98 27.27 22.54 -18.71
CA SER A 98 27.34 23.77 -19.52
C SER A 98 28.46 24.72 -19.06
N MET A 99 28.67 24.88 -17.75
CA MET A 99 29.75 25.73 -17.22
C MET A 99 31.15 25.17 -17.52
N LEU A 100 31.28 23.85 -17.56
CA LEU A 100 32.56 23.16 -17.79
C LEU A 100 32.77 22.73 -19.26
N ASN A 101 31.82 23.03 -20.16
CA ASN A 101 31.78 22.55 -21.55
C ASN A 101 31.99 21.02 -21.67
N LYS A 102 31.37 20.25 -20.77
CA LYS A 102 31.44 18.79 -20.72
C LYS A 102 30.08 18.16 -21.02
N PRO A 103 30.02 16.90 -21.47
CA PRO A 103 28.74 16.19 -21.59
C PRO A 103 28.09 15.97 -20.22
N VAL A 104 26.76 15.87 -20.20
CA VAL A 104 26.00 15.60 -18.97
C VAL A 104 26.36 14.21 -18.43
N PRO A 105 26.79 14.09 -17.16
CA PRO A 105 27.14 12.81 -16.57
C PRO A 105 25.90 11.94 -16.35
N SER A 106 26.09 10.62 -16.27
CA SER A 106 25.02 9.69 -15.90
C SER A 106 24.62 9.89 -14.43
N LEU A 107 23.33 10.10 -14.19
CA LEU A 107 22.81 10.41 -12.85
C LEU A 107 22.42 9.18 -12.04
N ASN A 108 22.28 8.03 -12.71
CA ASN A 108 21.81 6.77 -12.16
C ASN A 108 22.54 6.35 -10.88
N GLU A 109 23.88 6.41 -10.89
CA GLU A 109 24.66 6.05 -9.71
C GLU A 109 24.47 7.02 -8.55
N VAL A 110 24.31 8.30 -8.84
CA VAL A 110 24.10 9.36 -7.84
C VAL A 110 22.72 9.19 -7.21
N ILE A 111 21.69 8.95 -8.03
CA ILE A 111 20.31 8.69 -7.57
C ILE A 111 20.30 7.47 -6.66
N THR A 112 20.91 6.36 -7.08
CA THR A 112 21.03 5.13 -6.29
C THR A 112 21.75 5.39 -4.95
N LYS A 113 22.85 6.16 -4.95
CA LYS A 113 23.58 6.50 -3.71
C LYS A 113 22.76 7.35 -2.75
N ILE A 114 21.90 8.24 -3.24
CA ILE A 114 21.10 9.14 -2.42
C ILE A 114 19.84 8.44 -1.90
N MET A 115 19.18 7.62 -2.70
CA MET A 115 17.86 7.04 -2.40
C MET A 115 17.93 5.81 -1.50
N ASP A 116 18.81 4.84 -1.79
CA ASP A 116 18.98 3.59 -1.03
C ASP A 116 17.67 2.87 -0.66
N VAL A 117 16.71 2.87 -1.59
CA VAL A 117 15.39 2.23 -1.43
C VAL A 117 14.97 1.53 -2.70
N VAL A 118 14.03 0.59 -2.57
CA VAL A 118 13.35 -0.01 -3.71
C VAL A 118 12.12 0.83 -3.99
N TRP A 119 11.98 1.28 -5.23
CA TRP A 119 10.84 2.04 -5.70
C TRP A 119 9.87 1.12 -6.40
N ILE A 120 8.59 1.25 -6.06
CA ILE A 120 7.52 0.48 -6.67
C ILE A 120 6.44 1.50 -7.03
N GLU A 121 6.13 1.59 -8.31
CA GLU A 121 5.00 2.34 -8.83
C GLU A 121 4.02 1.38 -9.47
N ASP A 122 2.74 1.63 -9.23
CA ASP A 122 1.63 0.89 -9.82
C ASP A 122 0.80 1.91 -10.59
N LEU A 123 0.58 1.63 -11.86
CA LEU A 123 -0.20 2.43 -12.77
C LEU A 123 -1.35 1.57 -13.29
N ILE A 124 -2.58 2.02 -13.01
CA ILE A 124 -3.80 1.30 -13.35
C ILE A 124 -4.56 2.11 -14.41
N GLU A 125 -4.79 1.49 -15.57
CA GLU A 125 -5.56 2.03 -16.67
C GLU A 125 -6.84 1.19 -16.85
N TYR A 126 -7.95 1.86 -17.15
CA TYR A 126 -9.23 1.21 -17.39
C TYR A 126 -9.62 1.41 -18.85
N GLU A 127 -9.74 0.32 -19.59
CA GLU A 127 -10.22 0.30 -20.96
C GLU A 127 -11.65 -0.25 -20.99
N LYS A 128 -12.59 0.58 -21.45
CA LYS A 128 -13.95 0.12 -21.72
C LYS A 128 -13.99 -0.56 -23.07
N ILE A 129 -14.40 -1.81 -23.11
CA ILE A 129 -14.64 -2.50 -24.38
C ILE A 129 -16.14 -2.42 -24.67
N SER A 130 -16.50 -1.66 -25.72
CA SER A 130 -17.81 -1.80 -26.35
C SER A 130 -17.77 -2.99 -27.31
N GLY A 131 -18.15 -4.18 -26.83
CA GLY A 131 -18.32 -5.34 -27.70
C GLY A 131 -19.44 -5.10 -28.71
N LYS A 132 -19.21 -5.41 -29.99
CA LYS A 132 -20.31 -5.58 -30.96
C LYS A 132 -21.13 -6.81 -30.55
N SER A 133 -22.44 -6.64 -30.51
CA SER A 133 -23.45 -7.67 -30.29
C SER A 133 -23.19 -8.91 -31.17
N VAL A 134 -22.90 -10.05 -30.55
CA VAL A 134 -23.01 -11.35 -31.22
C VAL A 134 -24.43 -11.83 -30.96
N GLN A 135 -25.30 -11.74 -31.98
CA GLN A 135 -26.64 -12.32 -31.95
C GLN A 135 -26.50 -13.82 -31.71
N THR A 136 -26.82 -14.24 -30.49
CA THR A 136 -26.95 -15.65 -30.15
C THR A 136 -28.41 -15.85 -29.79
N THR A 137 -29.13 -16.54 -30.67
CA THR A 137 -30.55 -16.95 -30.62
C THR A 137 -31.57 -16.07 -31.37
N LEU A 138 -32.34 -16.74 -32.23
CA LEU A 138 -33.45 -16.26 -33.03
C LEU A 138 -34.73 -16.18 -32.17
N LEU A 139 -34.78 -15.31 -31.16
CA LEU A 139 -35.98 -15.06 -30.36
C LEU A 139 -36.07 -13.56 -30.06
N GLU A 140 -37.20 -12.94 -30.44
CA GLU A 140 -37.36 -11.49 -30.60
C GLU A 140 -37.52 -10.69 -29.29
N ASP A 141 -37.51 -11.31 -28.10
CA ASP A 141 -37.84 -10.62 -26.83
C ASP A 141 -36.83 -10.86 -25.68
N ALA A 142 -35.52 -10.77 -25.95
CA ALA A 142 -34.52 -10.66 -24.90
C ALA A 142 -33.98 -9.22 -24.84
N LEU A 143 -34.26 -8.52 -23.73
CA LEU A 143 -33.61 -7.26 -23.38
C LEU A 143 -32.10 -7.37 -23.60
N GLU A 144 -31.56 -6.57 -24.53
CA GLU A 144 -30.12 -6.48 -24.78
C GLU A 144 -29.42 -5.95 -23.51
N GLU A 145 -28.96 -6.85 -22.64
CA GLU A 145 -28.05 -6.47 -21.57
C GLU A 145 -26.71 -6.07 -22.18
N HIS A 146 -26.48 -4.76 -22.29
CA HIS A 146 -25.16 -4.19 -22.52
C HIS A 146 -24.26 -4.52 -21.32
N LYS A 147 -23.62 -5.69 -21.30
CA LYS A 147 -22.49 -5.94 -20.39
C LYS A 147 -21.30 -5.16 -20.91
N GLU A 148 -21.20 -3.89 -20.51
CA GLU A 148 -19.96 -3.11 -20.62
C GLU A 148 -18.87 -3.86 -19.84
N GLY A 149 -18.01 -4.59 -20.55
CA GLY A 149 -16.82 -5.19 -19.95
C GLY A 149 -15.75 -4.12 -19.76
N ILE A 150 -15.31 -3.91 -18.52
CA ILE A 150 -14.13 -3.11 -18.21
C ILE A 150 -12.92 -4.05 -18.14
N ILE A 151 -11.87 -3.71 -18.89
CA ILE A 151 -10.55 -4.31 -18.72
C ILE A 151 -9.70 -3.34 -17.92
N THR A 152 -9.20 -3.81 -16.79
CA THR A 152 -8.25 -3.11 -15.93
C THR A 152 -6.85 -3.59 -16.30
N LYS A 153 -6.02 -2.71 -16.84
CA LYS A 153 -4.60 -2.95 -17.13
C LYS A 153 -3.78 -2.36 -15.99
N SER A 154 -2.99 -3.18 -15.30
CA SER A 154 -2.07 -2.70 -14.26
C SER A 154 -0.63 -2.95 -14.69
N ASN A 155 0.18 -1.89 -14.58
CA ASN A 155 1.61 -1.92 -14.80
C ASN A 155 2.32 -1.57 -13.49
N ILE A 156 2.99 -2.56 -12.91
CA ILE A 156 3.81 -2.42 -11.72
C ILE A 156 5.28 -2.30 -12.15
N MET A 157 5.84 -1.12 -11.96
CA MET A 157 7.25 -0.83 -12.18
C MET A 157 8.02 -0.97 -10.86
N VAL A 158 8.99 -1.88 -10.82
CA VAL A 158 9.91 -2.07 -9.70
C VAL A 158 11.30 -1.61 -10.10
N VAL A 159 11.84 -0.61 -9.39
CA VAL A 159 13.19 -0.07 -9.61
C VAL A 159 14.04 -0.24 -8.36
N ASN A 160 15.22 -0.82 -8.49
CA ASN A 160 16.14 -1.01 -7.37
C ASN A 160 17.14 0.16 -7.26
N TYR A 161 16.90 1.12 -6.36
CA TYR A 161 17.89 2.16 -6.02
C TYR A 161 18.79 1.78 -4.84
N MET A 162 18.86 0.50 -4.45
CA MET A 162 19.83 0.04 -3.45
C MET A 162 21.18 -0.28 -4.09
N ARG A 163 22.25 -0.21 -3.28
CA ARG A 163 23.62 -0.52 -3.75
C ARG A 163 23.88 -2.00 -4.04
N LYS A 164 23.01 -2.89 -3.53
CA LYS A 164 23.13 -4.34 -3.70
C LYS A 164 22.02 -4.85 -4.61
N PRO A 165 22.27 -5.90 -5.41
CA PRO A 165 21.21 -6.61 -6.10
C PRO A 165 20.18 -7.14 -5.09
N GLN A 166 18.90 -7.01 -5.41
CA GLN A 166 17.80 -7.46 -4.56
C GLN A 166 16.92 -8.43 -5.33
N LYS A 167 16.47 -9.50 -4.65
CA LYS A 167 15.50 -10.45 -5.18
C LYS A 167 14.14 -10.17 -4.55
N PHE A 168 13.07 -10.28 -5.34
CA PHE A 168 11.72 -9.95 -4.86
C PHE A 168 10.75 -11.08 -5.17
N ASN A 169 9.81 -11.29 -4.24
CA ASN A 169 8.62 -12.07 -4.50
C ASN A 169 7.44 -11.09 -4.55
N LEU A 170 6.84 -10.94 -5.72
CA LEU A 170 5.67 -10.09 -5.92
C LEU A 170 4.41 -10.94 -5.81
N TYR A 171 3.42 -10.40 -5.10
CA TYR A 171 2.10 -11.01 -4.95
C TYR A 171 1.07 -9.95 -5.32
N VAL A 172 0.21 -10.28 -6.28
CA VAL A 172 -0.97 -9.49 -6.63
C VAL A 172 -2.18 -10.29 -6.18
N VAL A 173 -3.04 -9.68 -5.37
CA VAL A 173 -4.29 -10.29 -4.92
C VAL A 173 -5.36 -10.01 -5.98
N ILE A 174 -6.06 -11.05 -6.42
CA ILE A 174 -7.10 -10.96 -7.44
C ILE A 174 -8.47 -11.07 -6.74
N PRO A 175 -9.40 -10.14 -6.96
CA PRO A 175 -10.79 -10.27 -6.49
C PRO A 175 -11.49 -11.49 -7.10
N GLU A 176 -12.44 -12.10 -6.38
CA GLU A 176 -13.08 -13.36 -6.81
C GLU A 176 -13.84 -13.23 -8.16
N ASP A 177 -14.33 -12.04 -8.48
CA ASP A 177 -15.10 -11.76 -9.70
C ASP A 177 -14.22 -11.42 -10.93
N ALA A 178 -12.91 -11.30 -10.74
CA ALA A 178 -11.98 -10.88 -11.78
C ALA A 178 -11.41 -12.06 -12.58
N ILE A 179 -11.45 -11.95 -13.90
CA ILE A 179 -10.83 -12.89 -14.82
C ILE A 179 -9.45 -12.36 -15.22
N VAL A 180 -8.41 -13.16 -14.98
CA VAL A 180 -7.04 -12.81 -15.36
C VAL A 180 -6.88 -12.93 -16.88
N GLY A 181 -6.52 -11.82 -17.53
CA GLY A 181 -6.16 -11.73 -18.94
C GLY A 181 -4.66 -11.99 -19.15
N THR A 182 -4.02 -11.15 -19.95
CA THR A 182 -2.58 -11.30 -20.24
C THR A 182 -1.73 -10.93 -19.02
N VAL A 183 -0.67 -11.69 -18.78
CA VAL A 183 0.28 -11.46 -17.69
C VAL A 183 1.70 -11.55 -18.23
N THR A 184 2.50 -10.51 -18.02
CA THR A 184 3.91 -10.44 -18.45
C THR A 184 4.74 -9.76 -17.38
N PRO A 185 5.88 -10.32 -16.92
CA PRO A 185 6.48 -11.59 -17.31
C PRO A 185 5.70 -12.81 -16.80
N GLU A 186 6.07 -14.01 -17.26
CA GLU A 186 5.43 -15.27 -16.85
C GLU A 186 5.42 -15.41 -15.32
N PRO A 187 4.25 -15.57 -14.69
CA PRO A 187 4.16 -15.74 -13.26
C PRO A 187 4.62 -17.14 -12.85
N THR A 188 5.22 -17.23 -11.66
CA THR A 188 5.60 -18.52 -11.07
C THR A 188 4.38 -19.35 -10.68
N ARG A 189 3.29 -18.69 -10.27
CA ARG A 189 2.03 -19.33 -9.91
C ARG A 189 0.85 -18.40 -10.14
N ILE A 190 -0.21 -18.93 -10.75
CA ILE A 190 -1.53 -18.29 -10.84
C ILE A 190 -2.48 -19.16 -10.00
N ALA A 191 -3.11 -18.56 -8.99
CA ALA A 191 -4.21 -19.12 -8.24
C ALA A 191 -5.47 -18.27 -8.50
N SER A 192 -6.64 -18.75 -8.09
CA SER A 192 -7.90 -18.00 -8.25
C SER A 192 -7.90 -16.65 -7.50
N ASN A 193 -7.11 -16.54 -6.42
CA ASN A 193 -7.08 -15.38 -5.53
C ASN A 193 -5.77 -14.58 -5.56
N TYR A 194 -4.72 -15.07 -6.23
CA TYR A 194 -3.47 -14.31 -6.38
C TYR A 194 -2.61 -14.75 -7.55
N ILE A 195 -1.79 -13.83 -8.04
CA ILE A 195 -0.68 -14.08 -8.96
C ILE A 195 0.62 -13.87 -8.21
N LYS A 196 1.57 -14.80 -8.37
CA LYS A 196 2.89 -14.74 -7.75
C LYS A 196 3.99 -14.70 -8.80
N TRP A 197 4.94 -13.78 -8.64
CA TRP A 197 6.19 -13.75 -9.38
C TRP A 197 7.37 -13.87 -8.43
N ASN A 198 8.33 -14.72 -8.79
CA ASN A 198 9.67 -14.69 -8.23
C ASN A 198 10.55 -13.91 -9.21
N LEU A 199 10.81 -12.64 -8.90
CA LEU A 199 11.67 -11.80 -9.71
C LEU A 199 13.14 -12.14 -9.41
N ASP A 200 13.93 -12.30 -10.48
CA ASP A 200 15.37 -12.49 -10.39
C ASP A 200 16.06 -11.28 -9.74
N SER A 201 17.36 -11.41 -9.47
CA SER A 201 18.11 -10.35 -8.81
C SER A 201 18.16 -9.08 -9.66
N ILE A 202 17.48 -8.04 -9.22
CA ILE A 202 17.48 -6.72 -9.83
C ILE A 202 18.78 -6.02 -9.40
N HIS A 203 19.69 -5.79 -10.34
CA HIS A 203 20.92 -5.02 -10.09
C HIS A 203 20.61 -3.58 -9.67
N PRO A 204 21.55 -2.84 -9.04
CA PRO A 204 21.38 -1.42 -8.76
C PRO A 204 21.05 -0.62 -10.02
N THR A 205 20.05 0.25 -9.96
CA THR A 205 19.43 0.96 -11.10
C THR A 205 18.69 0.05 -12.10
N GLY A 206 18.57 -1.25 -11.81
CA GLY A 206 17.77 -2.17 -12.59
C GLY A 206 16.28 -1.88 -12.42
N LYS A 207 15.54 -2.09 -13.50
CA LYS A 207 14.09 -1.89 -13.59
C LYS A 207 13.45 -3.18 -14.11
N ILE A 208 12.33 -3.57 -13.50
CA ILE A 208 11.45 -4.64 -13.98
C ILE A 208 10.04 -4.08 -14.05
N ASP A 209 9.39 -4.27 -15.20
CA ASP A 209 7.97 -3.95 -15.38
C ASP A 209 7.17 -5.26 -15.35
N VAL A 210 6.11 -5.27 -14.55
CA VAL A 210 5.14 -6.36 -14.46
C VAL A 210 3.80 -5.81 -14.92
N HIS A 211 3.32 -6.30 -16.05
CA HIS A 211 2.03 -5.96 -16.63
C HIS A 211 1.06 -7.13 -16.45
N PHE A 212 -0.17 -6.83 -16.03
CA PHE A 212 -1.25 -7.80 -16.02
C PHE A 212 -2.59 -7.12 -16.32
N GLU A 213 -3.49 -7.88 -16.92
CA GLU A 213 -4.84 -7.44 -17.25
C GLU A 213 -5.86 -8.23 -16.45
N LEU A 214 -6.87 -7.55 -15.94
CA LEU A 214 -8.02 -8.13 -15.26
C LEU A 214 -9.30 -7.68 -15.96
N ALA A 215 -10.21 -8.61 -16.25
CA ALA A 215 -11.52 -8.33 -16.81
C ALA A 215 -12.62 -8.63 -15.78
N GLY A 216 -13.74 -7.92 -15.86
CA GLY A 216 -14.91 -8.17 -14.99
C GLY A 216 -14.96 -7.34 -13.71
N LEU A 217 -14.04 -6.38 -13.54
CA LEU A 217 -14.03 -5.45 -12.40
C LEU A 217 -14.80 -4.16 -12.71
N GLY A 218 -15.48 -3.60 -11.71
CA GLY A 218 -15.98 -2.24 -11.76
C GLY A 218 -14.84 -1.22 -11.67
N LYS A 219 -15.12 0.05 -12.00
CA LYS A 219 -14.12 1.12 -11.85
C LYS A 219 -13.88 1.37 -10.35
N GLY A 220 -12.72 0.97 -9.85
CA GLY A 220 -12.29 1.22 -8.46
C GLY A 220 -12.40 0.02 -7.51
N ASP A 221 -12.73 -1.16 -8.04
CA ASP A 221 -12.65 -2.45 -7.33
C ASP A 221 -11.23 -3.03 -7.32
#